data_AF-A0A2T6FCV8-F1
#
_entry.id   AF-A0A2T6FCV8-F1
#
_cell.length_a   1.000
_cell.length_b   1.000
_cell.length_c   1.000
_cell.angle_alpha   90.00
_cell.angle_beta   90.00
_cell.angle_gamma   90.00
#
_symmetry.space_group_name_H-M   'P 1'
#
loop_
_entity.id
_entity.type
_entity.pdbx_description
1 polymer ?
#
loop_
_entity_poly.entity_id
_entity_poly.type
_entity_poly.pdbx_seq_one_letter_code
_entity_poly.pdbx_strand_id
1 'polypeptide(L)'
;MLKTLIVYAHLLAACVAVGILLMQDLALAKTKGNALSSNALRDLTKSAEIMFMALVILWISGLALVLLGYLENPQQYLMNEKLWAKFTVVSVLTLNGIALHYFSFPRVTSRRGLLGLPTFEQILVVLTGALSSVSWLFACYLGIARNWNYTVDYSFVMFIYSGMLVTAFIVAGEVLRAMRKAESGQPMLAEHIQLNPSRKFD
;
A
#
# COMPACT_ATOMS: atom_id res chain seq x y z
N MET A 1 -29.66 12.89 -9.28
CA MET A 1 -28.89 13.77 -8.37
C MET A 1 -28.19 12.99 -7.25
N LEU A 2 -28.90 12.17 -6.45
CA LEU A 2 -28.31 11.42 -5.34
C LEU A 2 -27.15 10.47 -5.76
N LYS A 3 -27.34 9.67 -6.82
CA LYS A 3 -26.30 8.76 -7.36
C LYS A 3 -25.00 9.50 -7.69
N THR A 4 -25.11 10.65 -8.36
CA THR A 4 -23.95 11.49 -8.72
C THR A 4 -23.21 12.00 -7.48
N LEU A 5 -23.94 12.40 -6.43
CA LEU A 5 -23.33 12.86 -5.18
C LEU A 5 -22.56 11.73 -4.47
N ILE A 6 -23.11 10.52 -4.44
CA ILE A 6 -22.43 9.35 -3.86
C ILE A 6 -21.18 9.00 -4.67
N VAL A 7 -21.26 9.00 -6.01
CA VAL A 7 -20.08 8.78 -6.86
C VAL A 7 -19.01 9.84 -6.59
N TYR A 8 -19.40 11.12 -6.49
CA TYR A 8 -18.47 12.20 -6.20
C TYR A 8 -17.78 12.03 -4.85
N ALA A 9 -18.54 11.75 -3.78
CA ALA A 9 -17.99 11.49 -2.46
C ALA A 9 -17.06 10.26 -2.44
N HIS A 10 -17.45 9.18 -3.11
CA HIS A 10 -16.64 7.97 -3.25
C HIS A 10 -15.30 8.26 -3.93
N LEU A 11 -15.31 8.99 -5.05
CA LEU A 11 -14.10 9.37 -5.78
C LEU A 11 -13.21 10.30 -4.95
N LEU A 12 -13.78 11.26 -4.24
CA LEU A 12 -13.03 12.17 -3.38
C LEU A 12 -12.33 11.41 -2.24
N ALA A 13 -13.03 10.47 -1.59
CA ALA A 13 -12.43 9.59 -0.59
C ALA A 13 -11.30 8.74 -1.18
N ALA A 14 -11.46 8.22 -2.40
CA ALA A 14 -10.43 7.43 -3.09
C ALA A 14 -9.18 8.29 -3.38
N CYS A 15 -9.37 9.52 -3.88
CA CYS A 15 -8.27 10.46 -4.17
C CYS A 15 -7.48 10.82 -2.91
N VAL A 16 -8.18 11.10 -1.80
CA VAL A 16 -7.53 11.39 -0.50
C VAL A 16 -6.73 10.18 -0.02
N ALA A 17 -7.31 8.98 -0.06
CA ALA A 17 -6.64 7.76 0.37
C ALA A 17 -5.37 7.46 -0.45
N VAL A 18 -5.47 7.52 -1.79
CA VAL A 18 -4.31 7.30 -2.68
C VAL A 18 -3.24 8.37 -2.48
N GLY A 19 -3.64 9.65 -2.31
CA GLY A 19 -2.69 10.72 -2.04
C GLY A 19 -1.88 10.48 -0.77
N ILE A 20 -2.56 10.10 0.33
CA ILE A 20 -1.91 9.78 1.61
C ILE A 20 -1.01 8.56 1.49
N LEU A 21 -1.50 7.48 0.86
CA LEU A 21 -0.73 6.27 0.60
C LEU A 21 0.60 6.58 -0.09
N LEU A 22 0.57 7.35 -1.19
CA LEU A 22 1.77 7.70 -1.94
C LEU A 22 2.73 8.57 -1.13
N MET A 23 2.21 9.51 -0.34
CA MET A 23 3.04 10.32 0.57
C MET A 23 3.73 9.46 1.63
N GLN A 24 3.02 8.50 2.22
CA GLN A 24 3.56 7.58 3.21
C GLN A 24 4.62 6.65 2.60
N ASP A 25 4.34 6.06 1.43
CA ASP A 25 5.28 5.19 0.73
C ASP A 25 6.59 5.94 0.39
N LEU A 26 6.48 7.18 -0.09
CA LEU A 26 7.64 8.05 -0.34
C LEU A 26 8.38 8.43 0.94
N ALA A 27 7.66 8.73 2.02
CA ALA A 27 8.27 9.06 3.30
C ALA A 27 9.06 7.86 3.87
N LEU A 28 8.48 6.66 3.79
CA LEU A 28 9.15 5.42 4.20
C LEU A 28 10.32 5.07 3.29
N ALA A 29 10.21 5.27 1.98
CA ALA A 29 11.31 5.04 1.05
C ALA A 29 12.51 5.98 1.34
N LYS A 30 12.25 7.24 1.72
CA LYS A 30 13.29 8.23 2.08
C LYS A 30 14.09 7.84 3.31
N THR A 31 13.55 7.07 4.25
CA THR A 31 14.31 6.62 5.43
C THR A 31 15.36 5.57 5.08
N LYS A 32 15.28 4.95 3.89
CA LYS A 32 16.15 3.84 3.47
C LYS A 32 16.20 2.71 4.51
N GLY A 33 15.10 2.51 5.25
CA GLY A 33 14.96 1.42 6.22
C GLY A 33 15.50 1.75 7.61
N ASN A 34 16.03 2.96 7.82
CA ASN A 34 16.40 3.46 9.13
C ASN A 34 15.19 3.78 9.99
N ALA A 35 15.42 3.96 11.29
CA ALA A 35 14.38 4.34 12.24
C ALA A 35 13.74 5.69 11.89
N LEU A 36 12.43 5.77 12.08
CA LEU A 36 11.65 7.00 11.87
C LEU A 36 11.91 8.00 13.00
N SER A 37 11.93 9.29 12.67
CA SER A 37 11.89 10.35 13.68
C SER A 37 10.54 10.36 14.39
N SER A 38 10.49 10.91 15.62
CA SER A 38 9.25 11.00 16.40
C SER A 38 8.13 11.79 15.69
N ASN A 39 8.50 12.81 14.91
CA ASN A 39 7.56 13.58 14.10
C ASN A 39 7.02 12.75 12.93
N ALA A 40 7.92 12.10 12.16
CA ALA A 40 7.52 11.24 11.05
C ALA A 40 6.63 10.07 11.53
N LEU A 41 6.88 9.57 12.74
CA LEU A 41 6.07 8.54 13.35
C LEU A 41 4.63 9.00 13.64
N ARG A 42 4.48 10.19 14.24
CA ARG A 42 3.16 10.78 14.52
C ARG A 42 2.39 11.03 13.23
N ASP A 43 3.07 11.50 12.19
CA ASP A 43 2.44 11.77 10.89
C ASP A 43 2.01 10.48 10.20
N LEU A 44 2.81 9.41 10.31
CA LEU A 44 2.46 8.08 9.80
C LEU A 44 1.22 7.53 10.49
N THR A 45 1.12 7.64 11.83
CA THR A 45 -0.05 7.13 12.60
C THR A 45 -1.31 7.88 12.24
N LYS A 46 -1.27 9.22 12.22
CA LYS A 46 -2.42 10.05 11.81
C LYS A 46 -2.87 9.71 10.40
N SER A 47 -1.93 9.56 9.48
CA SER A 47 -2.21 9.21 8.09
C SER A 47 -2.86 7.83 7.98
N ALA A 48 -2.43 6.85 8.79
CA ALA A 48 -3.06 5.53 8.86
C ALA A 48 -4.50 5.57 9.37
N GLU A 49 -4.80 6.40 10.39
CA GLU A 49 -6.18 6.63 10.87
C GLU A 49 -7.05 7.26 9.78
N ILE A 50 -6.54 8.25 9.06
CA ILE A 50 -7.26 8.89 7.95
C ILE A 50 -7.52 7.88 6.82
N MET A 51 -6.53 7.06 6.47
CA MET A 51 -6.71 5.99 5.47
C MET A 51 -7.77 4.98 5.89
N PHE A 52 -7.81 4.59 7.17
CA PHE A 52 -8.85 3.70 7.69
C PHE A 52 -10.24 4.33 7.56
N MET A 53 -10.40 5.59 7.96
CA MET A 53 -11.66 6.32 7.77
C MET A 53 -12.07 6.42 6.30
N ALA A 54 -11.12 6.70 5.40
CA ALA A 54 -11.38 6.75 3.97
C ALA A 54 -11.82 5.39 3.43
N LEU A 55 -11.20 4.29 3.89
CA LEU A 55 -11.60 2.93 3.51
C LEU A 55 -13.03 2.60 3.96
N VAL A 56 -13.42 2.99 5.18
CA VAL A 56 -14.80 2.84 5.67
C VAL A 56 -15.78 3.62 4.79
N ILE A 57 -15.47 4.87 4.46
CA ILE A 57 -16.30 5.70 3.57
C ILE A 57 -16.42 5.04 2.19
N LEU A 58 -15.33 4.49 1.65
CA LEU A 58 -15.31 3.79 0.36
C LEU A 58 -16.15 2.52 0.36
N TRP A 59 -16.15 1.76 1.46
CA TRP A 59 -17.03 0.60 1.63
C TRP A 59 -18.49 1.00 1.65
N ILE A 60 -18.87 1.96 2.50
CA ILE A 60 -20.26 2.41 2.63
C ILE A 60 -20.77 2.97 1.31
N SER A 61 -20.03 3.89 0.70
CA SER A 61 -20.40 4.49 -0.59
C SER A 61 -20.37 3.47 -1.73
N GLY A 62 -19.41 2.54 -1.74
CA GLY A 62 -19.32 1.47 -2.73
C GLY A 62 -20.52 0.53 -2.68
N LEU A 63 -20.91 0.06 -1.49
CA LEU A 63 -22.09 -0.78 -1.29
C LEU A 63 -23.38 -0.03 -1.65
N ALA A 64 -23.48 1.26 -1.32
CA ALA A 64 -24.60 2.09 -1.75
C ALA A 64 -24.71 2.20 -3.28
N LEU A 65 -23.59 2.35 -3.99
CA LEU A 65 -23.58 2.35 -5.45
C LEU A 65 -23.98 1.00 -6.05
N VAL A 66 -23.55 -0.10 -5.44
CA VAL A 66 -23.97 -1.46 -5.84
C VAL A 66 -25.47 -1.64 -5.64
N LEU A 67 -26.01 -1.21 -4.50
CA LEU A 67 -27.43 -1.29 -4.21
C LEU A 67 -28.26 -0.46 -5.21
N LEU A 68 -27.85 0.77 -5.50
CA LEU A 68 -28.53 1.61 -6.50
C LEU A 68 -28.48 0.98 -7.90
N GLY A 69 -27.34 0.44 -8.31
CA GLY A 69 -27.21 -0.25 -9.60
C GLY A 69 -28.06 -1.52 -9.68
N TYR A 70 -28.13 -2.28 -8.58
CA TYR A 70 -29.00 -3.45 -8.46
C TYR A 70 -30.48 -3.08 -8.54
N LEU A 71 -30.93 -2.02 -7.86
CA LEU A 71 -32.32 -1.56 -7.93
C LEU A 71 -32.72 -1.07 -9.32
N GLU A 72 -31.77 -0.52 -10.10
CA GLU A 72 -32.01 -0.11 -11.48
C GLU A 72 -32.15 -1.30 -12.43
N ASN A 73 -31.28 -2.32 -12.33
CA ASN A 73 -31.29 -3.50 -13.20
C ASN A 73 -30.79 -4.76 -12.47
N PRO A 74 -31.64 -5.45 -11.69
CA PRO A 74 -31.22 -6.50 -10.75
C PRO A 74 -30.46 -7.66 -11.41
N GLN A 75 -30.96 -8.15 -12.54
CA GLN A 75 -30.41 -9.33 -13.22
C GLN A 75 -29.10 -9.02 -13.95
N GLN A 76 -29.03 -7.91 -14.67
CA GLN A 76 -27.86 -7.59 -15.48
C GLN A 76 -26.72 -7.03 -14.64
N TYR A 77 -27.02 -6.23 -13.60
CA TYR A 77 -25.99 -5.50 -12.87
C TYR A 77 -24.99 -6.41 -12.13
N LEU A 78 -25.47 -7.49 -11.51
CA LEU A 78 -24.62 -8.46 -10.81
C LEU A 78 -23.88 -9.42 -11.74
N MET A 79 -24.25 -9.49 -13.02
CA MET A 79 -23.50 -10.25 -14.03
C MET A 79 -22.24 -9.51 -14.49
N ASN A 80 -22.00 -8.28 -14.02
CA ASN A 80 -20.77 -7.57 -14.30
C ASN A 80 -19.60 -8.20 -13.54
N GLU A 81 -18.84 -9.09 -14.18
CA GLU A 81 -17.71 -9.79 -13.55
C GLU A 81 -16.62 -8.83 -13.03
N LYS A 82 -16.44 -7.69 -13.69
CA LYS A 82 -15.57 -6.61 -13.21
C LYS A 82 -15.99 -6.08 -11.83
N LEU A 83 -17.29 -6.02 -11.53
CA LEU A 83 -17.80 -5.57 -10.23
C LEU A 83 -17.31 -6.51 -9.12
N TRP A 84 -17.39 -7.82 -9.35
CA TRP A 84 -16.90 -8.84 -8.44
C TRP A 84 -15.39 -8.77 -8.27
N ALA A 85 -14.64 -8.57 -9.35
CA ALA A 85 -13.19 -8.38 -9.26
C ALA A 85 -12.84 -7.15 -8.41
N LYS A 86 -13.55 -6.01 -8.59
CA LYS A 86 -13.36 -4.82 -7.75
C LYS A 86 -13.65 -5.14 -6.27
N PHE A 87 -14.74 -5.85 -5.99
CA PHE A 87 -15.08 -6.26 -4.62
C PHE A 87 -13.99 -7.13 -4.01
N THR A 88 -13.50 -8.15 -4.74
CA THR A 88 -12.38 -9.00 -4.29
C THR A 88 -11.15 -8.17 -3.95
N VAL A 89 -10.73 -7.25 -4.83
CA VAL A 89 -9.54 -6.41 -4.60
C VAL A 89 -9.71 -5.53 -3.35
N VAL A 90 -10.89 -4.93 -3.16
CA VAL A 90 -11.16 -4.11 -1.97
C VAL A 90 -11.23 -4.96 -0.70
N SER A 91 -11.73 -6.19 -0.76
CA SER A 91 -11.67 -7.15 0.35
C SER A 91 -10.24 -7.54 0.70
N VAL A 92 -9.41 -7.88 -0.30
CA VAL A 92 -7.97 -8.16 -0.10
C VAL A 92 -7.27 -6.96 0.53
N LEU A 93 -7.55 -5.75 0.03
CA LEU A 93 -7.03 -4.51 0.58
C LEU A 93 -7.42 -4.33 2.05
N THR A 94 -8.66 -4.63 2.41
CA THR A 94 -9.17 -4.49 3.79
C THR A 94 -8.48 -5.49 4.73
N LEU A 95 -8.38 -6.76 4.33
CA LEU A 95 -7.68 -7.78 5.11
C LEU A 95 -6.19 -7.44 5.29
N ASN A 96 -5.54 -6.97 4.22
CA ASN A 96 -4.15 -6.52 4.30
C ASN A 96 -4.00 -5.26 5.17
N GLY A 97 -4.97 -4.33 5.14
CA GLY A 97 -4.98 -3.14 5.99
C GLY A 97 -5.04 -3.50 7.48
N ILE A 98 -5.84 -4.50 7.85
CA ILE A 98 -5.87 -5.06 9.20
C ILE A 98 -4.50 -5.65 9.55
N ALA A 99 -3.92 -6.47 8.67
CA ALA A 99 -2.58 -7.04 8.88
C ALA A 99 -1.52 -5.94 9.06
N LEU A 100 -1.55 -4.87 8.25
CA LEU A 100 -0.65 -3.74 8.38
C LEU A 100 -0.79 -3.06 9.74
N HIS A 101 -2.02 -2.79 10.19
CA HIS A 101 -2.27 -2.08 11.44
C HIS A 101 -1.80 -2.87 12.67
N TYR A 102 -2.08 -4.17 12.72
CA TYR A 102 -1.73 -5.01 13.87
C TYR A 102 -0.31 -5.57 13.83
N PHE A 103 0.25 -5.83 12.63
CA PHE A 103 1.54 -6.51 12.49
C PHE A 103 2.66 -5.57 12.05
N SER A 104 2.50 -4.89 10.91
CA SER A 104 3.59 -4.15 10.27
C SER A 104 3.82 -2.80 10.94
N PHE A 105 2.76 -2.11 11.34
CA PHE A 105 2.83 -0.79 11.95
C PHE A 105 3.66 -0.81 13.25
N PRO A 106 3.38 -1.69 14.24
CA PRO A 106 4.17 -1.74 15.48
C PRO A 106 5.65 -2.08 15.26
N ARG A 107 5.98 -2.74 14.15
CA ARG A 107 7.35 -3.14 13.80
C ARG A 107 8.13 -2.00 13.15
N VAL A 108 7.50 -1.28 12.22
CA VAL A 108 8.07 -0.10 11.57
C VAL A 108 8.23 1.07 12.53
N THR A 109 7.35 1.17 13.53
CA THR A 109 7.43 2.20 14.58
C THR A 109 8.49 1.91 15.65
N SER A 110 9.13 0.74 15.62
CA SER A 110 10.18 0.38 16.57
C SER A 110 11.42 1.25 16.39
N ARG A 111 12.10 1.58 17.51
CA ARG A 111 13.34 2.37 17.52
C ARG A 111 14.48 1.74 16.69
N ARG A 112 14.37 0.45 16.36
CA ARG A 112 15.34 -0.29 15.56
C ARG A 112 15.25 0.01 14.05
N GLY A 113 14.17 0.63 13.59
CA GLY A 113 13.90 0.80 12.16
C GLY A 113 13.60 -0.54 11.46
N LEU A 114 13.36 -0.49 10.15
CA LEU A 114 13.04 -1.67 9.36
C LEU A 114 14.24 -2.64 9.31
N LEU A 115 15.44 -2.12 9.08
CA LEU A 115 16.64 -2.97 8.93
C LEU A 115 17.09 -3.64 10.23
N GLY A 116 16.74 -3.09 11.39
CA GLY A 116 17.01 -3.70 12.69
C GLY A 116 16.04 -4.83 13.11
N LEU A 117 15.06 -5.18 12.27
CA LEU A 117 14.14 -6.30 12.50
C LEU A 117 14.71 -7.63 11.98
N PRO A 118 14.22 -8.79 12.44
CA PRO A 118 14.55 -10.08 11.84
C PRO A 118 14.21 -10.11 10.35
N THR A 119 15.02 -10.81 9.55
CA THR A 119 14.85 -10.87 8.08
C THR A 119 13.44 -11.23 7.64
N PHE A 120 12.81 -12.17 8.35
CA PHE A 120 11.43 -12.59 8.07
C PHE A 120 10.43 -11.45 8.27
N GLU A 121 10.54 -10.69 9.36
CA GLU A 121 9.64 -9.57 9.65
C GLU A 121 9.82 -8.43 8.64
N GLN A 122 11.06 -8.16 8.22
CA GLN A 122 11.33 -7.18 7.16
C GLN A 122 10.60 -7.53 5.86
N ILE A 123 10.68 -8.79 5.45
CA ILE A 123 10.02 -9.28 4.24
C ILE A 123 8.50 -9.11 4.38
N LEU A 124 7.92 -9.51 5.52
CA LEU A 124 6.48 -9.36 5.75
C LEU A 124 6.01 -7.89 5.69
N VAL A 125 6.76 -6.98 6.31
CA VAL A 125 6.45 -5.54 6.26
C VAL A 125 6.47 -5.02 4.83
N VAL A 126 7.51 -5.37 4.06
CA VAL A 126 7.69 -4.92 2.68
C VAL A 126 6.62 -5.52 1.75
N LEU A 127 6.29 -6.80 1.90
CA LEU A 127 5.26 -7.45 1.09
C LEU A 127 3.85 -6.91 1.40
N THR A 128 3.52 -6.71 2.67
CA THR A 128 2.22 -6.13 3.06
C THR A 128 2.09 -4.67 2.60
N GLY A 129 3.18 -3.91 2.61
CA GLY A 129 3.24 -2.58 2.00
C GLY A 129 2.98 -2.63 0.49
N ALA A 130 3.73 -3.44 -0.25
CA ALA A 130 3.57 -3.59 -1.70
C ALA A 130 2.15 -4.06 -2.09
N LEU A 131 1.58 -5.02 -1.36
CA LEU A 131 0.21 -5.49 -1.55
C LEU A 131 -0.79 -4.36 -1.38
N SER A 132 -0.61 -3.50 -0.37
CA SER A 132 -1.45 -2.33 -0.14
C SER A 132 -1.39 -1.36 -1.32
N SER A 133 -0.17 -0.97 -1.75
CA SER A 133 0.01 0.02 -2.80
C SER A 133 -0.59 -0.41 -4.13
N VAL A 134 -0.36 -1.67 -4.52
CA VAL A 134 -0.96 -2.24 -5.74
C VAL A 134 -2.48 -2.31 -5.63
N SER A 135 -3.01 -2.78 -4.50
CA SER A 135 -4.47 -2.96 -4.35
C SER A 135 -5.22 -1.64 -4.35
N TRP A 136 -4.69 -0.59 -3.73
CA TRP A 136 -5.25 0.76 -3.79
C TRP A 136 -5.28 1.31 -5.22
N LEU A 137 -4.13 1.29 -5.89
CA LEU A 137 -4.01 1.83 -7.26
C LEU A 137 -4.87 1.05 -8.25
N PHE A 138 -4.90 -0.28 -8.15
CA PHE A 138 -5.70 -1.13 -9.01
C PHE A 138 -7.21 -0.97 -8.75
N ALA A 139 -7.65 -0.85 -7.50
CA ALA A 139 -9.05 -0.57 -7.17
C ALA A 139 -9.51 0.79 -7.73
N CYS A 140 -8.66 1.81 -7.68
CA CYS A 140 -8.92 3.11 -8.31
C CYS A 140 -9.02 3.00 -9.83
N TYR A 141 -8.12 2.25 -10.48
CA TYR A 141 -8.21 1.98 -11.91
C TYR A 141 -9.53 1.29 -12.29
N LEU A 142 -9.93 0.23 -11.57
CA LEU A 142 -11.22 -0.43 -11.79
C LEU A 142 -12.41 0.51 -11.60
N GLY A 143 -12.28 1.52 -10.72
CA GLY A 143 -13.27 2.57 -10.54
C GLY A 143 -13.54 3.40 -11.79
N ILE A 144 -12.52 3.63 -12.64
CA ILE A 144 -12.64 4.48 -13.84
C ILE A 144 -12.75 3.69 -15.15
N ALA A 145 -12.37 2.41 -15.18
CA ALA A 145 -12.31 1.56 -16.38
C ALA A 145 -13.71 1.18 -16.92
N ARG A 146 -14.50 2.14 -17.40
CA ARG A 146 -15.89 1.91 -17.86
C ARG A 146 -15.98 0.94 -19.04
N ASN A 147 -14.97 0.95 -19.90
CA ASN A 147 -14.83 0.04 -21.05
C ASN A 147 -14.73 -1.44 -20.68
N TRP A 148 -14.44 -1.76 -19.41
CA TRP A 148 -14.36 -3.13 -18.89
C TRP A 148 -15.69 -3.62 -18.28
N ASN A 149 -16.73 -2.78 -18.22
CA ASN A 149 -18.02 -3.24 -17.71
C ASN A 149 -18.66 -4.19 -18.74
N TYR A 150 -19.01 -5.41 -18.32
CA TYR A 150 -19.65 -6.44 -19.16
C TYR A 150 -18.83 -6.93 -20.37
N THR A 151 -17.54 -6.60 -20.46
CA THR A 151 -16.69 -6.95 -21.60
C THR A 151 -15.48 -7.81 -21.23
N VAL A 152 -15.05 -7.77 -19.96
CA VAL A 152 -13.92 -8.55 -19.47
C VAL A 152 -14.36 -9.50 -18.37
N ASP A 153 -13.77 -10.68 -18.41
CA ASP A 153 -14.04 -11.73 -17.44
C ASP A 153 -13.30 -11.46 -16.12
N TYR A 154 -13.84 -11.98 -15.03
CA TYR A 154 -13.27 -11.94 -13.70
C TYR A 154 -11.84 -12.46 -13.68
N SER A 155 -11.62 -13.63 -14.30
CA SER A 155 -10.30 -14.27 -14.36
C SER A 155 -9.27 -13.40 -15.07
N PHE A 156 -9.66 -12.67 -16.12
CA PHE A 156 -8.77 -11.75 -16.81
C PHE A 156 -8.35 -10.57 -15.92
N VAL A 157 -9.32 -9.97 -15.21
CA VAL A 157 -9.04 -8.88 -14.27
C VAL A 157 -8.12 -9.35 -13.14
N MET A 158 -8.38 -10.53 -12.58
CA MET A 158 -7.57 -11.10 -11.51
C MET A 158 -6.18 -11.53 -12.00
N PHE A 159 -6.05 -12.00 -13.23
CA PHE A 159 -4.74 -12.30 -13.82
C PHE A 159 -3.86 -11.05 -13.89
N ILE A 160 -4.41 -9.92 -14.35
CA ILE A 160 -3.69 -8.64 -14.37
C ILE A 160 -3.31 -8.21 -12.95
N TYR A 161 -4.26 -8.27 -12.01
CA TYR A 161 -4.00 -7.94 -10.61
C TYR A 161 -2.88 -8.78 -10.00
N SER A 162 -2.92 -10.09 -10.18
CA SER A 162 -1.88 -11.01 -9.72
C SER A 162 -0.53 -10.73 -10.38
N GLY A 163 -0.50 -10.44 -11.68
CA GLY A 163 0.73 -10.05 -12.38
C GLY A 163 1.35 -8.77 -11.82
N MET A 164 0.53 -7.77 -11.52
CA MET A 164 0.98 -6.53 -10.86
C MET A 164 1.52 -6.80 -9.46
N LEU A 165 0.86 -7.66 -8.68
CA LEU A 165 1.32 -8.05 -7.35
C LEU A 165 2.64 -8.78 -7.37
N VAL A 166 2.80 -9.78 -8.24
CA VAL A 166 4.06 -10.53 -8.39
C VAL A 166 5.20 -9.58 -8.75
N THR A 167 4.96 -8.67 -9.70
CA THR A 167 5.94 -7.66 -10.09
C THR A 167 6.31 -6.76 -8.91
N ALA A 168 5.32 -6.28 -8.16
CA ALA A 168 5.56 -5.43 -7.00
C ALA A 168 6.33 -6.17 -5.89
N PHE A 169 6.04 -7.45 -5.64
CA PHE A 169 6.78 -8.25 -4.66
C PHE A 169 8.23 -8.47 -5.06
N ILE A 170 8.51 -8.72 -6.34
CA ILE A 170 9.88 -8.81 -6.86
C ILE A 170 10.62 -7.48 -6.63
N VAL A 171 10.02 -6.36 -7.05
CA VAL A 171 10.62 -5.02 -6.87
C VAL A 171 10.87 -4.73 -5.40
N ALA A 172 9.89 -5.00 -4.54
CA ALA A 172 10.00 -4.73 -3.11
C ALA A 172 11.09 -5.60 -2.45
N GLY A 173 11.22 -6.86 -2.88
CA GLY A 173 12.30 -7.76 -2.46
C GLY A 173 13.69 -7.26 -2.90
N GLU A 174 13.82 -6.80 -4.13
CA GLU A 174 15.08 -6.24 -4.65
C GLU A 174 15.47 -4.92 -3.96
N VAL A 175 14.48 -4.05 -3.67
CA VAL A 175 14.69 -2.84 -2.88
C VAL A 175 15.19 -3.19 -1.47
N LEU A 176 14.56 -4.16 -0.80
CA LEU A 176 14.98 -4.61 0.52
C LEU A 176 16.41 -5.19 0.51
N ARG A 177 16.75 -5.98 -0.51
CA ARG A 177 18.11 -6.52 -0.72
C ARG A 177 19.13 -5.38 -0.91
N ALA A 178 18.81 -4.39 -1.73
CA ALA A 178 19.67 -3.24 -1.97
C ALA A 178 19.91 -2.42 -0.69
N MET A 179 18.88 -2.23 0.13
CA MET A 179 18.98 -1.53 1.43
C MET A 179 19.90 -2.28 2.39
N ARG A 180 19.77 -3.60 2.51
CA ARG A 180 20.66 -4.44 3.35
C ARG A 180 22.11 -4.36 2.90
N LYS A 181 22.36 -4.40 1.58
CA LYS A 181 23.72 -4.30 1.03
C LYS A 181 24.37 -2.94 1.39
N ALA A 182 23.61 -1.86 1.29
CA ALA A 182 24.09 -0.51 1.63
C ALA A 182 24.47 -0.39 3.13
N GLU A 183 23.67 -0.98 4.03
CA GLU A 183 23.97 -1.00 5.47
C GLU A 183 25.23 -1.81 5.79
N SER A 184 25.41 -2.99 5.16
CA SER A 184 26.60 -3.82 5.35
C SER A 184 27.91 -3.19 4.85
N GLY A 185 27.85 -2.19 3.96
CA GLY A 185 29.02 -1.47 3.45
C GLY A 185 29.50 -0.31 4.35
N GLN A 186 28.65 0.19 5.26
CA GLN A 186 29.01 1.28 6.19
C GLN A 186 29.93 0.89 7.37
N PRO A 187 29.90 -0.31 7.98
CA PRO A 187 30.76 -0.62 9.13
C PRO A 187 32.26 -0.67 8.77
N MET A 188 32.63 -1.03 7.54
CA MET A 188 34.04 -1.18 7.11
C MET A 188 34.79 0.15 6.94
N LEU A 189 34.09 1.24 6.64
CA LEU A 189 34.69 2.58 6.50
C LEU A 189 34.98 3.22 7.86
N ALA A 190 34.14 2.97 8.87
CA ALA A 190 34.35 3.50 10.21
C ALA A 190 35.56 2.84 10.91
N GLU A 191 35.78 1.54 10.68
CA GLU A 191 36.92 0.79 11.22
C GLU A 191 38.25 1.22 10.56
N HIS A 192 38.25 1.47 9.24
CA HIS A 192 39.44 1.96 8.54
C HIS A 192 39.86 3.39 8.93
N ILE A 193 38.93 4.24 9.37
CA ILE A 193 39.26 5.59 9.86
C ILE A 193 39.80 5.55 11.29
N GLN A 194 39.34 4.62 12.12
CA GLN A 194 39.88 4.47 13.49
C GLN A 194 41.27 3.82 13.54
N LEU A 195 41.64 3.02 12.53
CA LEU A 195 42.96 2.38 12.43
C LEU A 195 44.08 3.30 11.91
N ASN A 196 43.80 4.57 11.59
CA ASN A 196 44.84 5.53 11.21
C ASN A 196 44.95 6.75 12.16
N PRO A 197 45.32 6.55 13.45
CA PRO A 197 45.70 7.65 14.33
C PRO A 197 47.14 8.16 14.08
N SER A 198 47.89 7.57 13.14
CA SER A 198 49.35 7.71 13.07
C SER A 198 49.89 8.67 11.99
N ARG A 199 49.06 9.48 11.34
CA ARG A 199 49.55 10.52 10.41
C ARG A 199 49.46 11.91 11.02
N LYS A 200 50.12 12.08 12.17
CA LYS A 200 50.51 13.38 12.70
C LYS A 200 52.04 13.43 12.77
N PHE A 201 52.58 14.47 12.12
CA PHE A 201 53.98 14.89 12.07
C PHE A 201 54.85 14.10 11.07
N ASP A 202 54.94 14.64 9.86
CA ASP A 202 56.19 15.07 9.24
C ASP A 202 55.92 16.33 8.41
#